data_AF-A0A1J5WQF8-F1
#
_entry.id   AF-A0A1J5WQF8-F1
#
_cell.length_a   1.000
_cell.length_b   1.000
_cell.length_c   1.000
_cell.angle_alpha   90.00
_cell.angle_beta   90.00
_cell.angle_gamma   90.00
#
_symmetry.space_group_name_H-M   'P 1'
#
loop_
_entity.id
_entity.type
_entity.pdbx_description
1 polymer ?
#
loop_
_entity_poly.entity_id
_entity_poly.type
_entity_poly.pdbx_seq_one_letter_code
_entity_poly.pdbx_strand_id
1 'polypeptide(L)'
;QTLRLVCGSLWTVPILANAGIVNANAKESCPGCKKESRETEEHLLFECSAYSDARKAITEEMGIHLPDDTTGLHPLVALESLNTSAEKILIWAARMLEAIEPKRRA
;
A
#
# COMPACT_ATOMS: atom_id res chain seq x y z
N GLN A 1 13.32 -6.34 19.05
CA GLN A 1 13.20 -5.25 18.06
C GLN A 1 11.77 -4.73 18.13
N THR A 2 11.59 -3.44 18.36
CA THR A 2 10.25 -2.82 18.36
C THR A 2 9.91 -2.46 16.92
N LEU A 3 8.89 -3.07 16.34
CA LEU A 3 8.26 -2.58 15.11
C LEU A 3 7.74 -1.17 15.40
N ARG A 4 8.51 -0.15 15.04
CA ARG A 4 8.00 1.22 14.98
C ARG A 4 7.09 1.26 13.77
N LEU A 5 5.79 1.05 13.99
CA LEU A 5 4.77 1.56 13.08
C LEU A 5 5.00 3.07 13.02
N VAL A 6 5.69 3.53 11.97
CA VAL A 6 5.82 4.95 11.69
C VAL A 6 4.42 5.39 11.29
N CYS A 7 3.62 5.86 12.25
CA CYS A 7 2.26 6.35 12.02
C CYS A 7 2.20 7.58 11.08
N GLY A 8 3.35 8.02 10.54
CA GLY A 8 3.45 8.99 9.45
C GLY A 8 3.33 8.40 8.03
N SER A 9 3.28 7.08 7.85
CA SER A 9 3.45 6.46 6.53
C SER A 9 2.15 6.35 5.69
N LEU A 10 0.97 6.59 6.28
CA LEU A 10 -0.32 6.44 5.58
C LEU A 10 -1.16 7.73 5.52
N TRP A 11 -0.51 8.85 5.21
CA TRP A 11 -1.23 10.04 4.79
C TRP A 11 -1.62 9.91 3.33
N THR A 12 -2.65 9.11 3.03
CA THR A 12 -3.16 9.03 1.65
C THR A 12 -3.59 10.42 1.15
N VAL A 13 -3.52 10.68 -0.15
CA VAL A 13 -3.97 11.97 -0.73
C VAL A 13 -5.36 12.38 -0.23
N PRO A 14 -6.35 11.48 -0.12
CA PRO A 14 -7.64 11.80 0.49
C PRO A 14 -7.57 12.35 1.91
N ILE A 15 -6.73 11.78 2.78
CA ILE A 15 -6.53 12.23 4.16
C ILE A 15 -5.90 13.63 4.16
N LEU A 16 -4.87 13.85 3.34
CA LEU A 16 -4.19 15.16 3.21
C LEU A 16 -5.14 16.24 2.69
N ALA A 17 -5.98 15.91 1.71
CA ALA A 17 -6.94 16.83 1.14
C ALA A 17 -8.10 17.13 2.11
N ASN A 18 -8.55 16.15 2.89
CA ASN A 18 -9.52 16.36 3.97
C ASN A 18 -8.96 17.24 5.09
N ALA A 19 -7.66 17.15 5.36
CA ALA A 19 -6.96 18.01 6.31
C ALA A 19 -6.62 19.41 5.77
N GLY A 20 -6.93 19.70 4.49
CA GLY A 20 -6.62 20.98 3.85
C GLY A 20 -5.14 21.21 3.53
N ILE A 21 -4.32 20.15 3.56
CA ILE A 21 -2.87 20.21 3.28
C ILE A 21 -2.61 20.24 1.76
N VAL A 22 -3.46 19.57 0.98
CA VAL A 22 -3.41 19.58 -0.50
C VAL A 22 -4.76 19.95 -1.10
N ASN A 23 -4.79 20.22 -2.41
CA ASN A 23 -6.01 20.59 -3.13
C ASN A 23 -7.09 19.50 -2.99
N ALA A 24 -8.34 19.92 -2.73
CA ALA A 24 -9.48 19.01 -2.60
C ALA A 24 -9.71 18.13 -3.85
N ASN A 25 -9.37 18.62 -5.04
CA ASN A 25 -9.50 17.87 -6.29
C ASN A 25 -8.47 16.73 -6.42
N ALA A 26 -7.43 16.72 -5.58
CA ALA A 26 -6.42 15.66 -5.63
C ALA A 26 -6.95 14.31 -5.10
N LYS A 27 -8.07 14.30 -4.35
CA LYS A 27 -8.65 13.11 -3.68
C LYS A 27 -8.90 11.94 -4.63
N GLU A 28 -9.19 12.22 -5.90
CA GLU A 28 -9.58 11.21 -6.89
C GLU A 28 -8.41 10.66 -7.71
N SER A 29 -7.18 11.09 -7.40
CA SER A 29 -5.98 10.73 -8.17
C SER A 29 -4.86 10.19 -7.28
N CYS A 30 -4.14 9.20 -7.80
CA CYS A 30 -2.91 8.73 -7.18
C CYS A 30 -1.70 9.48 -7.77
N PRO A 31 -0.88 10.17 -6.96
CA PRO A 31 0.29 10.90 -7.43
C PRO A 31 1.38 9.96 -7.97
N GLY A 32 1.42 8.71 -7.50
CA GLY A 32 2.37 7.70 -7.94
C GLY A 32 2.06 7.19 -9.35
N CYS A 33 0.91 6.55 -9.54
CA CYS A 33 0.56 5.91 -10.82
C CYS A 33 -0.13 6.84 -11.82
N LYS A 34 -0.58 8.03 -11.39
CA LYS A 34 -1.27 9.05 -12.20
C LYS A 34 -2.52 8.54 -12.93
N LYS A 35 -3.10 7.43 -12.48
CA LYS A 35 -4.41 6.95 -12.93
C LYS A 35 -5.51 7.73 -12.20
N GLU A 36 -6.70 7.80 -12.79
CA GLU A 36 -7.94 8.21 -12.12
C GLU A 36 -8.39 7.13 -11.12
N SER A 37 -7.52 6.85 -10.17
CA SER A 37 -7.75 5.94 -9.06
C SER A 37 -7.35 6.65 -7.79
N ARG A 38 -8.28 6.75 -6.85
CA ARG A 38 -8.04 7.30 -5.53
C ARG A 38 -6.87 6.58 -4.86
N GLU A 39 -5.94 7.34 -4.29
CA GLU A 39 -4.87 6.77 -3.49
C GLU A 39 -5.46 6.28 -2.16
N THR A 40 -5.83 5.00 -2.07
CA THR A 40 -6.20 4.32 -0.81
C THR A 40 -5.04 3.46 -0.32
N GLU A 41 -5.12 2.97 0.90
CA GLU A 41 -4.24 1.94 1.47
C GLU A 41 -4.15 0.74 0.53
N GLU A 42 -5.31 0.27 0.07
CA GLU A 42 -5.46 -0.85 -0.84
C GLU A 42 -4.77 -0.57 -2.18
N HIS A 43 -5.02 0.60 -2.76
CA HIS A 43 -4.37 1.02 -3.98
C HIS A 43 -2.85 1.04 -3.82
N LEU A 44 -2.34 1.67 -2.77
CA LEU A 44 -0.90 1.78 -2.50
C LEU A 44 -0.22 0.41 -2.37
N LEU A 45 -0.85 -0.49 -1.61
CA LEU A 45 -0.26 -1.79 -1.29
C LEU A 45 -0.41 -2.79 -2.45
N PHE A 46 -1.54 -2.82 -3.15
CA PHE A 46 -1.88 -3.92 -4.07
C PHE A 46 -1.90 -3.53 -5.55
N GLU A 47 -2.27 -2.30 -5.88
CA GLU A 47 -2.66 -1.96 -7.26
C GLU A 47 -1.72 -0.96 -7.93
N CYS A 48 -1.11 -0.07 -7.14
CA CYS A 48 -0.38 1.07 -7.66
C CYS A 48 0.83 0.59 -8.47
N SER A 49 0.87 0.97 -9.75
CA SER A 49 1.94 0.58 -10.66
C SER A 49 3.27 1.26 -10.34
N ALA A 50 3.25 2.42 -9.66
CA ALA A 50 4.49 3.08 -9.22
C ALA A 50 5.28 2.27 -8.19
N TYR A 51 4.63 1.30 -7.55
CA TYR A 51 5.20 0.45 -6.51
C TYR A 51 5.21 -1.04 -6.90
N SER A 52 4.98 -1.37 -8.17
CA SER A 52 4.95 -2.76 -8.65
C SER A 52 6.26 -3.51 -8.38
N ASP A 53 7.40 -2.85 -8.62
CA ASP A 53 8.71 -3.49 -8.51
C ASP A 53 9.08 -3.76 -7.05
N ALA A 54 8.79 -2.80 -6.16
CA ALA A 54 8.98 -2.96 -4.72
C ALA A 54 8.08 -4.08 -4.17
N ARG A 55 6.80 -4.08 -4.59
CA ARG A 55 5.84 -5.14 -4.25
C ARG A 55 6.36 -6.50 -4.69
N LYS A 56 6.77 -6.64 -5.94
CA LYS A 56 7.30 -7.90 -6.47
C LYS A 56 8.51 -8.37 -5.66
N ALA A 57 9.51 -7.50 -5.47
CA ALA A 57 10.74 -7.84 -4.77
C ALA A 57 10.49 -8.27 -3.31
N ILE A 58 9.69 -7.50 -2.56
CA ILE A 58 9.39 -7.79 -1.14
C ILE A 58 8.56 -9.06 -1.02
N THR A 59 7.57 -9.26 -1.89
CA THR A 59 6.74 -10.47 -1.91
C THR A 59 7.58 -11.72 -2.19
N GLU A 60 8.47 -11.67 -3.19
CA GLU A 60 9.37 -12.77 -3.54
C GLU A 60 10.33 -13.10 -2.40
N GLU A 61 10.96 -12.07 -1.80
CA GLU A 61 11.88 -12.24 -0.66
C GLU A 61 11.20 -12.89 0.54
N MET A 62 9.95 -12.51 0.79
CA MET A 62 9.18 -13.05 1.90
C MET A 62 8.51 -14.38 1.58
N GLY A 63 8.50 -14.84 0.32
CA GLY A 63 7.77 -16.04 -0.10
C GLY A 63 6.27 -15.93 0.23
N ILE A 64 5.67 -14.78 -0.08
CA ILE A 64 4.24 -14.53 0.08
C ILE A 64 3.55 -14.77 -1.25
N HIS A 65 2.35 -15.35 -1.21
CA HIS A 65 1.48 -15.46 -2.38
C HIS A 65 0.54 -14.27 -2.42
N LEU A 66 0.70 -13.41 -3.44
CA LEU A 66 -0.28 -12.37 -3.75
C LEU A 66 -1.42 -12.98 -4.57
N PRO A 67 -2.67 -12.55 -4.36
CA PRO A 67 -3.78 -12.95 -5.23
C PRO A 67 -3.59 -12.39 -6.64
N ASP A 68 -3.75 -13.25 -7.66
CA ASP A 68 -3.71 -12.85 -9.07
C ASP A 68 -4.95 -12.03 -9.49
N ASP A 69 -6.07 -12.22 -8.79
CA ASP A 69 -7.34 -11.50 -8.96
C ASP A 69 -8.04 -11.36 -7.59
N THR A 70 -8.49 -10.16 -7.27
CA THR A 70 -9.19 -9.81 -6.03
C THR A 70 -10.67 -9.50 -6.27
N THR A 71 -11.20 -9.84 -7.44
CA THR A 71 -12.60 -9.57 -7.77
C THR A 71 -13.55 -10.23 -6.76
N GLY A 72 -14.24 -9.40 -5.98
CA GLY A 72 -15.25 -9.81 -4.99
C GLY A 72 -14.72 -10.11 -3.58
N LEU A 73 -13.41 -10.02 -3.33
CA LEU A 73 -12.80 -10.22 -2.01
C LEU A 73 -11.74 -9.15 -1.73
N HIS A 74 -11.76 -8.58 -0.53
CA HIS A 74 -10.75 -7.60 -0.14
C HIS A 74 -9.35 -8.25 -0.14
N PRO A 75 -8.31 -7.64 -0.75
CA PRO A 75 -6.98 -8.25 -0.92
C PRO A 75 -6.35 -8.75 0.37
N LEU A 76 -6.57 -8.05 1.50
CA LEU A 76 -6.11 -8.51 2.81
C LEU A 76 -6.76 -9.84 3.25
N VAL A 77 -8.07 -10.02 2.99
CA VAL A 77 -8.78 -11.27 3.31
C VAL A 77 -8.26 -12.41 2.44
N ALA A 78 -7.99 -12.12 1.17
CA ALA A 78 -7.34 -13.08 0.27
C ALA A 78 -5.92 -13.43 0.76
N LEU A 79 -5.15 -12.45 1.22
CA LEU A 79 -3.81 -12.70 1.77
C LEU A 79 -3.82 -13.56 3.01
N GLU A 80 -4.73 -13.31 3.95
CA GLU A 80 -4.87 -14.11 5.17
C GLU A 80 -5.28 -15.56 4.87
N SER A 81 -6.08 -15.78 3.82
CA SER A 81 -6.44 -17.14 3.42
C SER A 81 -5.32 -17.86 2.67
N LEU A 82 -4.52 -17.14 1.86
CA LEU A 82 -3.40 -17.70 1.08
C LEU A 82 -2.12 -17.86 1.91
N ASN A 83 -1.96 -17.10 2.99
CA ASN A 83 -0.76 -17.07 3.81
C ASN A 83 -1.12 -17.35 5.28
N THR A 84 -0.58 -18.43 5.84
CA THR A 84 -0.95 -18.96 7.17
C THR A 84 -0.50 -18.09 8.36
N SER A 85 0.22 -17.00 8.12
CA SER A 85 0.80 -16.15 9.17
C SER A 85 0.35 -14.71 9.00
N ALA A 86 -0.56 -14.27 9.86
CA ALA A 86 -0.97 -12.88 9.97
C ALA A 86 0.23 -11.96 10.29
N GLU A 87 1.16 -12.42 11.12
CA GLU A 87 2.41 -11.70 11.41
C GLU A 87 3.23 -11.47 10.13
N LYS A 88 3.36 -12.49 9.28
CA LYS A 88 4.09 -12.38 8.00
C LYS A 88 3.45 -11.35 7.07
N ILE A 89 2.13 -11.29 7.03
CA ILE A 89 1.37 -10.29 6.25
C ILE A 89 1.60 -8.88 6.81
N LEU A 90 1.58 -8.72 8.14
CA LEU A 90 1.85 -7.43 8.79
C LEU A 90 3.29 -6.95 8.54
N ILE A 91 4.27 -7.84 8.59
CA ILE A 91 5.66 -7.52 8.25
C ILE A 91 5.76 -7.10 6.78
N TRP A 92 5.07 -7.78 5.87
CA TRP A 92 5.04 -7.41 4.46
C TRP A 92 4.46 -6.02 4.24
N ALA A 93 3.32 -5.72 4.87
CA ALA A 93 2.70 -4.41 4.81
C ALA A 93 3.63 -3.32 5.34
N ALA A 94 4.31 -3.56 6.47
CA ALA A 94 5.28 -2.63 7.03
C ALA A 94 6.45 -2.36 6.05
N ARG A 95 7.03 -3.41 5.46
CA ARG A 95 8.11 -3.27 4.47
C ARG A 95 7.67 -2.54 3.21
N MET A 96 6.44 -2.77 2.76
CA MET A 96 5.86 -2.03 1.65
C MET A 96 5.76 -0.54 1.96
N LEU A 97 5.27 -0.18 3.15
CA LEU A 97 5.16 1.22 3.56
C LEU A 97 6.54 1.89 3.67
N GLU A 98 7.54 1.19 4.21
CA GLU A 98 8.93 1.66 4.25
C GLU A 98 9.51 1.92 2.84
N ALA A 99 9.19 1.07 1.87
CA ALA A 99 9.65 1.23 0.49
C ALA A 99 8.95 2.37 -0.27
N ILE A 100 7.69 2.65 0.09
CA ILE A 100 6.88 3.71 -0.52
C ILE A 100 7.30 5.09 0.00
N GLU A 101 7.59 5.21 1.29
CA GLU A 101 7.74 6.49 1.97
C GLU A 101 8.78 7.46 1.36
N PRO A 102 10.01 7.03 1.02
CA PRO A 102 11.01 7.93 0.42
C PRO A 102 10.53 8.55 -0.90
N LYS A 103 9.78 7.79 -1.71
CA LYS A 103 9.25 8.24 -3.01
C LYS A 103 8.14 9.27 -2.87
N ARG A 104 7.48 9.34 -1.71
CA ARG A 104 6.42 10.30 -1.42
C ARG A 104 6.94 11.61 -0.83
N ARG A 105 8.18 11.62 -0.32
CA ARG A 105 8.84 12.82 0.21
C ARG A 105 9.65 13.61 -0.83
N ALA A 106 9.94 12.99 -1.98
CA ALA A 106 10.69 13.57 -3.10
C ALA A 106 9.78 14.37 -4.03
#